data_AF-X6MGW8-F1
#
_entry.id   AF-X6MGW8-F1
#
_cell.length_a   1.000
_cell.length_b   1.000
_cell.length_c   1.000
_cell.angle_alpha   90.00
_cell.angle_beta   90.00
_cell.angle_gamma   90.00
#
_symmetry.space_group_name_H-M   'P 1'
#
loop_
_entity.id
_entity.type
_entity.pdbx_description
1 polymer ?
#
loop_
_entity_poly.entity_id
_entity_poly.type
_entity_poly.pdbx_seq_one_letter_code
_entity_poly.pdbx_strand_id
1 'polypeptide(L)'
;MSKLEDEKIKEVNTAKPRFELQQLCFNKNWVLQSNHRDRIQGLTCLICKQIVNNPIEMTCPDHKNVIVGGHCLEKFLGANPDSCPVQSHGRCCYTKNKQMQQHIDNLNVICPLQFEQSYEKKGRGVICDFNGKLEHLNVHLDNECPLKLSECWFKPFGCNHNSCKPELEEHLISNMKFHFDLVMNTFQRLNRNMEQLNEETIELQLKNAKLKLEVRSKKKDKAKAFDLSEENSVSMKNVYLKILAEIEELKKDMIDKTTQMQIQDNDKQKMKEDIHKRFETIRLKEKKISERQSEIDKLQSENNQEILKLRCDMENIKTDFAEKAKQILLSCHEQREYICNKVPHKNSNDNSSKNEIDLHLFGSDRQSNTLIGHTGTVWGIDYGIFDDGKRFICSGVK
;
A
#
# COMPACT_ATOMS: atom_id res chain seq x y z
N MET A 1 -11.79 48.85 -28.05
CA MET A 1 -12.14 47.56 -28.66
C MET A 1 -10.97 46.60 -28.47
N SER A 2 -11.06 45.70 -27.49
CA SER A 2 -10.50 44.34 -27.58
C SER A 2 -11.20 43.52 -26.53
N LYS A 3 -11.81 42.42 -26.96
CA LYS A 3 -12.69 41.56 -26.17
C LYS A 3 -11.84 40.72 -25.21
N LEU A 4 -12.16 40.79 -23.93
CA LEU A 4 -11.80 39.79 -22.94
C LEU A 4 -12.83 38.65 -23.09
N GLU A 5 -12.38 37.50 -23.56
CA GLU A 5 -13.12 36.24 -23.44
C GLU A 5 -12.51 35.46 -22.28
N ASP A 6 -13.21 35.50 -21.14
CA ASP A 6 -13.00 34.60 -20.02
C ASP A 6 -13.50 33.20 -20.41
N GLU A 7 -12.57 32.33 -20.83
CA GLU A 7 -12.86 30.91 -20.94
C GLU A 7 -12.85 30.26 -19.54
N LYS A 8 -14.07 30.01 -19.07
CA LYS A 8 -14.43 29.16 -17.94
C LYS A 8 -13.86 27.75 -18.14
N ILE A 9 -12.74 27.44 -17.50
CA ILE A 9 -12.25 26.07 -17.36
C ILE A 9 -13.25 25.32 -16.47
N LYS A 10 -13.97 24.37 -17.08
CA LYS A 10 -14.73 23.35 -16.34
C LYS A 10 -13.74 22.44 -15.62
N GLU A 11 -13.65 22.57 -14.30
CA GLU A 11 -13.04 21.57 -13.44
C GLU A 11 -13.83 20.26 -13.55
N VAL A 12 -13.32 19.33 -14.35
CA VAL A 12 -13.69 17.92 -14.25
C VAL A 12 -12.90 17.34 -13.08
N ASN A 13 -13.51 17.37 -11.90
CA ASN A 13 -13.04 16.67 -10.71
C ASN A 13 -13.13 15.15 -10.94
N THR A 14 -12.06 14.52 -11.42
CA THR A 14 -11.93 13.05 -11.53
C THR A 14 -10.73 12.47 -10.79
N ALA A 15 -10.19 13.18 -9.81
CA ALA A 15 -9.30 12.60 -8.81
C ALA A 15 -10.00 12.67 -7.45
N LYS A 16 -10.85 11.67 -7.14
CA LYS A 16 -11.28 11.47 -5.75
C LYS A 16 -10.04 11.18 -4.91
N PRO A 17 -9.74 11.96 -3.86
CA PRO A 17 -8.53 11.75 -3.08
C PRO A 17 -8.57 10.36 -2.43
N ARG A 18 -7.45 9.63 -2.55
CA ARG A 18 -7.10 8.34 -1.92
C ARG A 18 -7.48 8.21 -0.44
N PHE A 19 -7.65 9.35 0.24
CA PHE A 19 -8.05 9.48 1.63
C PHE A 19 -9.54 9.21 1.88
N GLU A 20 -10.42 9.41 0.90
CA GLU A 20 -11.88 9.23 1.08
C GLU A 20 -12.27 7.74 1.15
N LEU A 21 -11.61 6.88 0.38
CA LEU A 21 -11.92 5.44 0.36
C LEU A 21 -11.56 4.73 1.68
N GLN A 22 -10.51 5.19 2.37
CA GLN A 22 -10.05 4.57 3.62
C GLN A 22 -10.92 4.93 4.82
N GLN A 23 -11.67 6.04 4.76
CA GLN A 23 -12.49 6.50 5.89
C GLN A 23 -13.98 6.17 5.73
N LEU A 24 -14.45 5.90 4.51
CA LEU A 24 -15.86 5.60 4.27
C LEU A 24 -16.20 4.12 4.51
N CYS A 25 -17.49 3.83 4.71
CA CYS A 25 -18.03 2.48 4.65
C CYS A 25 -17.91 1.91 3.22
N PHE A 26 -17.70 0.60 3.12
CA PHE A 26 -17.42 -0.09 1.86
C PHE A 26 -18.67 -0.30 1.02
N ASN A 27 -18.56 -0.07 -0.29
CA ASN A 27 -19.67 -0.24 -1.22
C ASN A 27 -20.23 -1.68 -1.15
N LYS A 28 -21.52 -1.79 -0.83
CA LYS A 28 -22.19 -3.09 -0.63
C LYS A 28 -22.20 -3.96 -1.89
N ASN A 29 -22.40 -3.36 -3.06
CA ASN A 29 -22.45 -4.09 -4.33
C ASN A 29 -21.08 -4.63 -4.72
N TRP A 30 -20.02 -3.87 -4.39
CA TRP A 30 -18.63 -4.31 -4.58
C TRP A 30 -18.29 -5.50 -3.69
N VAL A 31 -18.56 -5.42 -2.38
CA VAL A 31 -18.31 -6.54 -1.45
C VAL A 31 -19.14 -7.79 -1.82
N LEU A 32 -20.37 -7.60 -2.31
CA LEU A 32 -21.23 -8.69 -2.77
C LEU A 32 -20.73 -9.43 -4.02
N GLN A 33 -19.76 -8.88 -4.77
CA GLN A 33 -19.21 -9.59 -5.94
C GLN A 33 -18.49 -10.89 -5.53
N SER A 34 -17.86 -10.89 -4.35
CA SER A 34 -17.02 -12.00 -3.88
C SER A 34 -17.54 -12.68 -2.62
N ASN A 35 -18.74 -12.31 -2.14
CA ASN A 35 -19.32 -12.87 -0.91
C ASN A 35 -20.81 -13.17 -1.05
N HIS A 36 -21.25 -14.25 -0.40
CA HIS A 36 -22.67 -14.55 -0.24
C HIS A 36 -23.37 -13.51 0.66
N ARG A 37 -24.67 -13.27 0.40
CA ARG A 37 -25.50 -12.33 1.17
C ARG A 37 -25.51 -12.65 2.67
N ASP A 38 -25.49 -13.92 3.04
CA ASP A 38 -25.53 -14.35 4.44
C ASP A 38 -24.26 -13.96 5.20
N ARG A 39 -23.10 -13.94 4.53
CA ARG A 39 -21.82 -13.53 5.14
C ARG A 39 -21.73 -12.04 5.45
N ILE A 40 -22.48 -11.22 4.71
CA ILE A 40 -22.51 -9.77 4.92
C ILE A 40 -23.74 -9.32 5.74
N GLN A 41 -24.61 -10.28 6.11
CA GLN A 41 -25.79 -9.99 6.89
C GLN A 41 -25.37 -9.48 8.27
N GLY A 42 -25.94 -8.34 8.69
CA GLY A 42 -25.57 -7.69 9.94
C GLY A 42 -24.33 -6.79 9.86
N LEU A 43 -23.58 -6.77 8.75
CA LEU A 43 -22.43 -5.87 8.55
C LEU A 43 -22.81 -4.55 7.88
N THR A 44 -24.10 -4.18 7.87
CA THR A 44 -24.57 -2.96 7.20
C THR A 44 -24.61 -1.79 8.18
N CYS A 45 -23.93 -0.69 7.83
CA CYS A 45 -23.97 0.55 8.59
C CYS A 45 -25.39 1.15 8.58
N LEU A 46 -25.92 1.51 9.74
CA LEU A 46 -27.25 2.13 9.85
C LEU A 46 -27.36 3.43 9.06
N ILE A 47 -26.31 4.26 9.04
CA ILE A 47 -26.37 5.63 8.52
C ILE A 47 -26.32 5.63 6.98
N CYS A 48 -25.28 5.04 6.39
CA CYS A 48 -25.05 5.09 4.94
C CYS A 48 -25.57 3.86 4.18
N LYS A 49 -26.06 2.83 4.89
CA LYS A 49 -26.57 1.56 4.34
C LYS A 49 -25.54 0.75 3.52
N GLN A 50 -24.26 1.08 3.65
CA GLN A 50 -23.12 0.37 3.06
C GLN A 50 -22.53 -0.64 4.05
N ILE A 51 -21.55 -1.45 3.62
CA ILE A 51 -20.84 -2.37 4.54
C ILE A 51 -19.98 -1.55 5.48
N VAL A 52 -20.13 -1.78 6.77
CA VAL A 52 -19.51 -0.97 7.80
C VAL A 52 -17.99 -1.05 7.74
N ASN A 53 -17.32 0.10 7.87
CA ASN A 53 -15.88 0.22 8.07
C ASN A 53 -15.64 0.79 9.48
N ASN A 54 -14.71 0.20 10.23
CA ASN A 54 -14.46 0.51 11.64
C ASN A 54 -15.78 0.46 12.46
N PRO A 55 -16.37 -0.74 12.64
CA PRO A 55 -17.69 -0.90 13.23
C PRO A 55 -17.71 -0.46 14.69
N ILE A 56 -18.67 0.41 14.97
CA ILE A 56 -19.03 0.84 16.31
C ILE A 56 -20.40 0.25 16.61
N GLU A 57 -20.45 -0.49 17.71
CA GLU A 57 -21.69 -0.97 18.28
C GLU A 57 -22.25 0.09 19.22
N MET A 58 -23.49 0.45 18.97
CA MET A 58 -24.25 1.37 19.78
C MET A 58 -25.27 0.59 20.61
N THR A 59 -25.23 0.84 21.91
CA THR A 59 -26.21 0.33 22.86
C THR A 59 -26.93 1.52 23.49
N CYS A 60 -28.26 1.49 23.45
CA CYS A 60 -29.09 2.46 24.15
C CYS A 60 -30.33 1.75 24.72
N PRO A 61 -31.04 2.37 25.69
CA PRO A 61 -32.22 1.76 26.29
C PRO A 61 -33.29 1.35 25.28
N ASP A 62 -33.41 2.11 24.18
CA ASP A 62 -34.46 1.94 23.17
C ASP A 62 -34.03 1.07 21.98
N HIS A 63 -32.74 0.88 21.75
CA HIS A 63 -32.21 0.12 20.62
C HIS A 63 -31.06 -0.79 21.04
N LYS A 64 -31.23 -2.09 20.79
CA LYS A 64 -30.23 -3.12 21.10
C LYS A 64 -29.32 -3.38 19.90
N ASN A 65 -28.01 -3.33 20.12
CA ASN A 65 -26.94 -3.80 19.24
C ASN A 65 -27.02 -3.25 17.80
N VAL A 66 -27.00 -1.93 17.66
CA VAL A 66 -27.01 -1.27 16.34
C VAL A 66 -25.59 -1.00 15.88
N ILE A 67 -25.31 -1.25 14.61
CA ILE A 67 -23.96 -1.09 14.03
C ILE A 67 -23.89 0.16 13.14
N VAL A 68 -22.89 0.99 13.40
CA VAL A 68 -22.57 2.18 12.62
C VAL A 68 -21.09 2.20 12.26
N GLY A 69 -20.75 2.80 11.12
CA GLY A 69 -19.35 3.01 10.74
C GLY A 69 -18.74 4.16 11.52
N GLY A 70 -17.48 4.03 11.92
CA GLY A 70 -16.82 5.01 12.77
C GLY A 70 -16.88 6.44 12.22
N HIS A 71 -16.51 6.61 10.95
CA HIS A 71 -16.56 7.91 10.29
C HIS A 71 -17.99 8.42 10.06
N CYS A 72 -18.94 7.52 9.76
CA CYS A 72 -20.35 7.91 9.63
C CYS A 72 -20.91 8.44 10.96
N LEU A 73 -20.54 7.80 12.07
CA LEU A 73 -20.93 8.25 13.40
C LEU A 73 -20.28 9.59 13.75
N GLU A 74 -18.98 9.73 13.53
CA GLU A 74 -18.25 10.98 13.77
C GLU A 74 -18.88 12.16 13.02
N LYS A 75 -19.15 11.99 11.72
CA LYS A 75 -19.81 13.00 10.89
C LYS A 75 -21.23 13.32 11.39
N PHE A 76 -21.98 12.31 11.82
CA PHE A 76 -23.34 12.50 12.33
C PHE A 76 -23.34 13.30 13.63
N LEU A 77 -22.48 12.94 14.59
CA LEU A 77 -22.37 13.62 15.89
C LEU A 77 -21.84 15.05 15.75
N GLY A 78 -20.97 15.32 14.78
CA GLY A 78 -20.52 16.68 14.47
C GLY A 78 -21.66 17.61 14.02
N ALA A 79 -22.67 17.07 13.32
CA ALA A 79 -23.85 17.83 12.90
C ALA A 79 -24.98 17.80 13.94
N ASN A 80 -25.06 16.77 14.77
CA ASN A 80 -26.11 16.55 15.76
C ASN A 80 -25.48 16.09 17.09
N PRO A 81 -25.00 17.03 17.93
CA PRO A 81 -24.45 16.71 19.23
C PRO A 81 -25.44 15.91 20.08
N ASP A 82 -24.95 14.91 20.80
CA ASP A 82 -25.69 14.11 21.78
C ASP A 82 -26.98 13.41 21.29
N SER A 83 -27.15 13.27 19.98
CA SER A 83 -28.31 12.60 19.38
C SER A 83 -27.99 11.17 18.96
N CYS A 84 -28.93 10.25 19.17
CA CYS A 84 -28.84 8.91 18.60
C CYS A 84 -29.12 8.92 17.08
N PRO A 85 -28.33 8.19 16.27
CA PRO A 85 -28.59 8.01 14.83
C PRO A 85 -29.94 7.34 14.48
N VAL A 86 -30.63 6.73 15.44
CA VAL A 86 -31.94 6.09 15.21
C VAL A 86 -33.10 7.04 15.55
N GLN A 87 -33.07 7.68 16.72
CA GLN A 87 -34.10 8.61 17.19
C GLN A 87 -33.51 9.71 18.08
N SER A 88 -34.23 10.81 18.29
CA SER A 88 -33.75 11.93 19.13
C SER A 88 -33.82 11.61 20.63
N HIS A 89 -32.86 10.82 21.10
CA HIS A 89 -32.58 10.62 22.52
C HIS A 89 -31.08 10.74 22.80
N GLY A 90 -30.73 11.10 24.04
CA GLY A 90 -29.35 11.16 24.52
C GLY A 90 -28.89 9.87 25.19
N ARG A 91 -27.68 9.91 25.76
CA ARG A 91 -27.07 8.84 26.59
C ARG A 91 -26.87 7.49 25.85
N CYS A 92 -26.38 7.55 24.62
CA CYS A 92 -25.95 6.35 23.89
C CYS A 92 -24.54 5.92 24.33
N CYS A 93 -24.35 4.61 24.48
CA CYS A 93 -23.03 4.02 24.66
C CYS A 93 -22.49 3.56 23.30
N TYR A 94 -21.26 3.94 22.98
CA TYR A 94 -20.57 3.58 21.74
C TYR A 94 -19.33 2.76 22.06
N THR A 95 -19.26 1.54 21.53
CA THR A 95 -18.14 0.62 21.77
C THR A 95 -17.59 0.10 20.45
N LYS A 96 -16.27 0.11 20.29
CA LYS A 96 -15.63 -0.48 19.11
C LYS A 96 -15.84 -2.00 19.12
N ASN A 97 -16.38 -2.56 18.04
CA ASN A 97 -16.62 -3.99 17.95
C ASN A 97 -15.47 -4.68 17.20
N LYS A 98 -14.46 -5.14 17.94
CA LYS A 98 -13.26 -5.78 17.37
C LYS A 98 -13.56 -7.11 16.66
N GLN A 99 -14.50 -7.90 17.18
CA GLN A 99 -14.87 -9.19 16.57
C GLN A 99 -15.53 -8.97 15.21
N MET A 100 -16.41 -7.97 15.11
CA MET A 100 -17.03 -7.61 13.85
C MET A 100 -16.02 -7.04 12.85
N GLN A 101 -15.04 -6.25 13.32
CA GLN A 101 -13.94 -5.80 12.46
C GLN A 101 -13.17 -6.99 11.88
N GLN A 102 -12.84 -8.01 12.69
CA GLN A 102 -12.20 -9.24 12.19
C GLN A 102 -13.07 -9.98 11.15
N HIS A 103 -14.39 -10.00 11.32
CA HIS A 103 -15.28 -10.58 10.30
C HIS A 103 -15.23 -9.79 8.98
N ILE A 104 -15.20 -8.46 9.05
CA ILE A 104 -15.11 -7.57 7.90
C ILE A 104 -13.75 -7.71 7.21
N ASP A 105 -12.67 -7.76 7.97
CA ASP A 105 -11.29 -7.95 7.51
C ASP A 105 -11.10 -9.24 6.71
N ASN A 106 -11.85 -10.29 7.09
CA ASN A 106 -11.83 -11.60 6.43
C ASN A 106 -12.77 -11.71 5.21
N LEU A 107 -13.51 -10.66 4.85
CA LEU A 107 -14.33 -10.67 3.64
C LEU A 107 -13.44 -10.71 2.40
N ASN A 108 -13.79 -11.53 1.42
CA ASN A 108 -13.09 -11.54 0.14
C ASN A 108 -13.55 -10.36 -0.70
N VAL A 109 -12.65 -9.65 -1.35
CA VAL A 109 -12.97 -8.56 -2.25
C VAL A 109 -12.07 -8.60 -3.47
N ILE A 110 -12.62 -8.13 -4.59
CA ILE A 110 -11.82 -7.78 -5.77
C ILE A 110 -11.25 -6.38 -5.63
N CYS A 111 -10.24 -6.03 -6.44
CA CYS A 111 -9.72 -4.67 -6.47
C CYS A 111 -10.85 -3.64 -6.73
N PRO A 112 -11.01 -2.60 -5.90
CA PRO A 112 -12.04 -1.57 -6.11
C PRO A 112 -11.82 -0.78 -7.40
N LEU A 113 -10.56 -0.55 -7.80
CA LEU A 113 -10.23 0.12 -9.07
C LEU A 113 -10.65 -0.73 -10.28
N GLN A 114 -10.53 -2.06 -10.17
CA GLN A 114 -11.01 -2.98 -11.19
C GLN A 114 -12.54 -3.00 -11.26
N PHE A 115 -13.22 -2.99 -10.11
CA PHE A 115 -14.67 -2.89 -10.02
C PHE A 115 -15.19 -1.61 -10.71
N GLU A 116 -14.57 -0.46 -10.45
CA GLU A 116 -14.91 0.80 -11.12
C GLU A 116 -14.68 0.75 -12.64
N GLN A 117 -13.54 0.20 -13.10
CA GLN A 117 -13.26 0.06 -14.54
C GLN A 117 -14.29 -0.79 -15.27
N SER A 118 -14.72 -1.90 -14.67
CA SER A 118 -15.76 -2.77 -15.23
C SER A 118 -17.10 -2.06 -15.42
N TYR A 119 -17.37 -1.06 -14.57
CA TYR A 119 -18.59 -0.24 -14.65
C TYR A 119 -18.48 0.84 -15.74
N GLU A 120 -17.30 1.43 -15.91
CA GLU A 120 -17.06 2.52 -16.86
C GLU A 120 -16.83 2.08 -18.32
N LYS A 121 -16.74 0.76 -18.60
CA LYS A 121 -16.48 0.18 -19.95
C LYS A 121 -15.24 0.74 -20.68
N LYS A 122 -14.32 1.41 -19.97
CA LYS A 122 -13.05 1.89 -20.51
C LYS A 122 -11.98 0.84 -20.24
N GLY A 123 -11.89 -0.17 -21.10
CA GLY A 123 -10.84 -1.18 -21.02
C GLY A 123 -9.48 -0.54 -21.33
N ARG A 124 -8.68 -0.23 -20.31
CA ARG A 124 -7.32 0.32 -20.45
C ARG A 124 -6.24 -0.74 -20.71
N GLY A 125 -6.60 -1.94 -21.16
CA GLY A 125 -5.67 -3.05 -21.42
C GLY A 125 -4.95 -3.62 -20.19
N VAL A 126 -4.71 -2.81 -19.16
CA VAL A 126 -4.16 -3.19 -17.86
C VAL A 126 -5.27 -3.78 -17.00
N ILE A 127 -5.05 -4.99 -16.53
CA ILE A 127 -6.00 -5.74 -15.69
C ILE A 127 -5.36 -5.91 -14.31
N CYS A 128 -6.15 -5.69 -13.27
CA CYS A 128 -5.82 -6.18 -11.94
C CYS A 128 -6.54 -7.50 -11.70
N ASP A 129 -5.87 -8.46 -11.08
CA ASP A 129 -6.36 -9.79 -10.75
C ASP A 129 -6.50 -10.01 -9.24
N PHE A 130 -6.36 -8.94 -8.44
CA PHE A 130 -6.48 -9.05 -7.00
C PHE A 130 -7.89 -9.50 -6.60
N ASN A 131 -7.92 -10.66 -5.95
CA ASN A 131 -9.06 -11.23 -5.29
C ASN A 131 -8.58 -11.85 -3.98
N GLY A 132 -8.81 -11.16 -2.88
CA GLY A 132 -8.25 -11.53 -1.58
C GLY A 132 -9.01 -10.92 -0.43
N LYS A 133 -8.52 -11.15 0.79
CA LYS A 133 -9.15 -10.61 1.99
C LYS A 133 -9.04 -9.09 2.05
N LEU A 134 -10.07 -8.46 2.61
CA LEU A 134 -10.16 -7.01 2.79
C LEU A 134 -9.00 -6.44 3.63
N GLU A 135 -8.49 -7.18 4.62
CA GLU A 135 -7.33 -6.79 5.43
C GLU A 135 -6.06 -6.52 4.59
N HIS A 136 -5.90 -7.22 3.47
CA HIS A 136 -4.74 -7.07 2.58
C HIS A 136 -4.96 -6.02 1.48
N LEU A 137 -6.16 -5.46 1.36
CA LEU A 137 -6.51 -4.55 0.27
C LEU A 137 -5.64 -3.29 0.27
N ASN A 138 -5.34 -2.72 1.44
CA ASN A 138 -4.53 -1.50 1.50
C ASN A 138 -3.10 -1.75 1.02
N VAL A 139 -2.50 -2.88 1.42
CA VAL A 139 -1.16 -3.28 0.96
C VAL A 139 -1.15 -3.42 -0.56
N HIS A 140 -2.19 -4.06 -1.11
CA HIS A 140 -2.36 -4.18 -2.55
C HIS A 140 -2.48 -2.81 -3.23
N LEU A 141 -3.42 -1.97 -2.82
CA LEU A 141 -3.64 -0.63 -3.41
C LEU A 141 -2.41 0.27 -3.33
N ASP A 142 -1.60 0.13 -2.29
CA ASP A 142 -0.44 0.98 -2.07
C ASP A 142 0.79 0.49 -2.82
N ASN A 143 1.01 -0.81 -2.92
CA ASN A 143 2.30 -1.34 -3.37
C ASN A 143 2.23 -2.20 -4.62
N GLU A 144 1.09 -2.84 -4.90
CA GLU A 144 1.01 -3.92 -5.88
C GLU A 144 0.02 -3.63 -7.02
N CYS A 145 -0.95 -2.75 -6.79
CA CYS A 145 -2.07 -2.57 -7.70
C CYS A 145 -1.62 -1.96 -9.03
N PRO A 146 -1.75 -2.68 -10.16
CA PRO A 146 -1.33 -2.17 -11.45
C PRO A 146 -2.24 -1.03 -11.94
N LEU A 147 -3.47 -0.94 -11.42
CA LEU A 147 -4.44 0.12 -11.77
C LEU A 147 -4.25 1.40 -10.97
N LYS A 148 -3.31 1.42 -10.02
CA LYS A 148 -3.03 2.59 -9.21
C LYS A 148 -2.54 3.73 -10.09
N LEU A 149 -3.30 4.82 -10.11
CA LEU A 149 -2.91 6.05 -10.78
C LEU A 149 -1.75 6.70 -10.05
N SER A 150 -0.71 7.04 -10.80
CA SER A 150 0.48 7.71 -10.32
C SER A 150 0.70 8.98 -11.13
N GLU A 151 1.01 10.06 -10.42
CA GLU A 151 1.29 11.35 -11.03
C GLU A 151 2.64 11.30 -11.75
N CYS A 152 2.72 12.00 -12.89
CA CYS A 152 3.99 12.15 -13.58
C CYS A 152 5.03 12.85 -12.70
N TRP A 153 6.27 12.35 -12.73
CA TRP A 153 7.40 12.93 -11.96
C TRP A 153 7.68 14.39 -12.32
N PHE A 154 7.25 14.81 -13.52
CA PHE A 154 7.40 16.19 -13.99
C PHE A 154 6.23 17.11 -13.64
N LYS A 155 5.29 16.67 -12.78
CA LYS A 155 4.18 17.52 -12.30
C LYS A 155 4.61 18.84 -11.66
N PRO A 156 5.66 18.91 -10.83
CA PRO A 156 6.15 20.18 -10.29
C PRO A 156 6.59 21.19 -11.37
N PHE A 157 6.91 20.70 -12.57
CA PHE A 157 7.31 21.52 -13.72
C PHE A 157 6.16 21.81 -14.69
N GLY A 158 4.95 21.28 -14.43
CA GLY A 158 3.73 21.55 -15.21
C GLY A 158 3.16 20.36 -16.00
N CYS A 159 3.70 19.14 -15.85
CA CYS A 159 3.10 17.96 -16.49
C CYS A 159 1.90 17.44 -15.68
N ASN A 160 0.69 17.58 -16.20
CA ASN A 160 -0.54 17.13 -15.53
C ASN A 160 -0.94 15.68 -15.86
N HIS A 161 -0.02 14.88 -16.41
CA HIS A 161 -0.32 13.50 -16.76
C HIS A 161 -0.44 12.62 -15.50
N ASN A 162 -1.46 11.78 -15.49
CA ASN A 162 -1.74 10.84 -14.41
C ASN A 162 -2.26 9.53 -15.02
N SER A 163 -1.54 8.44 -14.79
CA SER A 163 -1.82 7.16 -15.44
C SER A 163 -1.36 6.00 -14.57
N CYS A 164 -1.72 4.78 -14.97
CA CYS A 164 -1.27 3.59 -14.28
C CYS A 164 0.21 3.31 -14.56
N LYS A 165 0.88 2.51 -13.73
CA LYS A 165 2.35 2.35 -13.79
C LYS A 165 2.89 2.02 -15.21
N PRO A 166 2.33 1.06 -15.97
CA PRO A 166 2.80 0.75 -17.32
C PRO A 166 2.62 1.92 -18.30
N GLU A 167 1.44 2.55 -18.30
CA GLU A 167 1.13 3.72 -19.12
C GLU A 167 2.02 4.92 -18.75
N LEU A 168 2.38 5.04 -17.47
CA LEU A 168 3.24 6.11 -16.98
C LEU A 168 4.67 5.95 -17.47
N GLU A 169 5.20 4.73 -17.46
CA GLU A 169 6.53 4.41 -18.03
C GLU A 169 6.56 4.75 -19.53
N GLU A 170 5.53 4.36 -20.29
CA GLU A 170 5.39 4.72 -21.71
C GLU A 170 5.28 6.23 -21.90
N HIS A 171 4.49 6.92 -21.08
CA HIS A 171 4.38 8.37 -21.10
C HIS A 171 5.73 9.05 -20.85
N LEU A 172 6.49 8.60 -19.85
CA LEU A 172 7.81 9.14 -19.52
C LEU A 172 8.80 8.99 -20.68
N ILE A 173 8.79 7.83 -21.35
CA ILE A 173 9.66 7.54 -22.50
C ILE A 173 9.24 8.39 -23.71
N SER A 174 7.97 8.34 -24.08
CA SER A 174 7.44 9.02 -25.28
C SER A 174 7.47 10.55 -25.16
N ASN A 175 7.35 11.09 -23.95
CA ASN A 175 7.30 12.54 -23.69
C ASN A 175 8.59 13.09 -23.08
N MET A 176 9.70 12.35 -23.12
CA MET A 176 10.97 12.77 -22.48
C MET A 176 11.45 14.15 -22.96
N LYS A 177 11.32 14.46 -24.26
CA LYS A 177 11.68 15.78 -24.80
C LYS A 177 10.82 16.89 -24.21
N PHE A 178 9.50 16.69 -24.17
CA PHE A 178 8.57 17.64 -23.54
C PHE A 178 8.91 17.86 -22.06
N HIS A 179 9.20 16.78 -21.33
CA HIS A 179 9.63 16.87 -19.93
C HIS A 179 10.94 17.65 -19.75
N PHE A 180 11.92 17.41 -20.63
CA PHE A 180 13.17 18.15 -20.63
C PHE A 180 12.94 19.65 -20.87
N ASP A 181 12.07 19.99 -21.83
CA ASP A 181 11.72 21.39 -22.12
C ASP A 181 11.04 22.07 -20.92
N LEU A 182 10.15 21.38 -20.20
CA LEU A 182 9.55 21.90 -18.96
C LEU A 182 10.60 22.21 -17.88
N VAL A 183 11.54 21.30 -17.67
CA VAL A 183 12.64 21.48 -16.71
C VAL A 183 13.53 22.65 -17.14
N MET A 184 13.92 22.71 -18.41
CA MET A 184 14.77 23.77 -18.93
C MET A 184 14.11 25.14 -18.85
N ASN A 185 12.82 25.25 -19.18
CA ASN A 185 12.07 26.50 -19.04
C ASN A 185 11.99 26.95 -17.58
N THR A 186 11.76 26.00 -16.66
CA THR A 186 11.74 26.29 -15.23
C THR A 186 13.11 26.76 -14.73
N PHE A 187 14.18 26.09 -15.16
CA PHE A 187 15.55 26.45 -14.82
C PHE A 187 15.93 27.84 -15.34
N GLN A 188 15.61 28.15 -16.61
CA GLN A 188 15.85 29.47 -17.19
C GLN A 188 15.11 30.57 -16.43
N ARG A 189 13.85 30.33 -16.03
CA ARG A 189 13.09 31.27 -15.23
C ARG A 189 13.73 31.49 -13.86
N LEU A 190 14.17 30.42 -13.20
CA LEU A 190 14.88 30.51 -11.92
C LEU A 190 16.18 31.30 -12.04
N ASN A 191 16.95 31.09 -13.11
CA ASN A 191 18.20 31.80 -13.32
C ASN A 191 17.98 33.31 -13.52
N ARG A 192 16.99 33.70 -14.33
CA ARG A 192 16.61 35.11 -14.50
C ARG A 192 16.17 35.74 -13.18
N ASN A 193 15.37 35.02 -12.38
CA ASN A 193 14.95 35.52 -11.07
C ASN A 193 16.14 35.71 -10.12
N MET A 194 17.12 34.80 -10.13
CA MET A 194 18.34 34.96 -9.33
C MET A 194 19.19 36.16 -9.78
N GLU A 195 19.33 36.37 -11.10
CA GLU A 195 20.03 37.53 -11.65
C GLU A 195 19.37 38.85 -11.20
N GLN A 196 18.04 38.93 -11.31
CA GLN A 196 17.27 40.09 -10.84
C GLN A 196 17.43 40.34 -9.35
N LEU A 197 17.33 39.29 -8.50
CA LEU A 197 17.56 39.44 -7.06
C LEU A 197 18.98 39.95 -6.74
N ASN A 198 19.98 39.52 -7.51
CA ASN A 198 21.36 39.95 -7.32
C ASN A 198 21.53 41.44 -7.71
N GLU A 199 20.93 41.87 -8.82
CA GLU A 199 20.91 43.28 -9.24
C GLU A 199 20.23 44.17 -8.17
N GLU A 200 19.05 43.78 -7.68
CA GLU A 200 18.35 44.49 -6.61
C GLU A 200 19.18 44.59 -5.33
N THR A 201 19.90 43.52 -4.98
CA THR A 201 20.80 43.50 -3.82
C THR A 201 21.94 44.51 -3.96
N ILE A 202 22.55 44.61 -5.16
CA ILE A 202 23.61 45.58 -5.45
C ILE A 202 23.06 47.02 -5.36
N GLU A 203 21.89 47.28 -5.92
CA GLU A 203 21.26 48.61 -5.88
C GLU A 203 20.97 49.06 -4.43
N LEU A 204 20.40 48.16 -3.62
CA LEU A 204 20.12 48.43 -2.21
C LEU A 204 21.40 48.70 -1.41
N GLN A 205 22.50 47.99 -1.71
CA GLN A 205 23.80 48.24 -1.09
C GLN A 205 24.35 49.64 -1.43
N LEU A 206 24.26 50.05 -2.70
CA LEU A 206 24.69 51.39 -3.13
C LEU A 206 23.86 52.49 -2.48
N LYS A 207 22.54 52.33 -2.43
CA LYS A 207 21.63 53.29 -1.79
C LYS A 207 21.92 53.43 -0.29
N ASN A 208 22.18 52.32 0.40
CA ASN A 208 22.60 52.31 1.80
C ASN A 208 23.94 53.03 2.01
N ALA A 209 24.90 52.85 1.11
CA ALA A 209 26.19 53.55 1.19
C ALA A 209 26.02 55.07 1.03
N LYS A 210 25.19 55.52 0.07
CA LYS A 210 24.88 56.94 -0.16
C LYS A 210 24.20 57.56 1.05
N LEU A 211 23.18 56.92 1.61
CA LEU A 211 22.49 57.38 2.80
C LEU A 211 23.44 57.51 4.01
N LYS A 212 24.36 56.55 4.19
CA LYS A 212 25.39 56.64 5.24
C LYS A 212 26.29 57.88 5.09
N LEU A 213 26.62 58.27 3.86
CA LEU A 213 27.40 59.49 3.59
C LEU A 213 26.61 60.76 3.87
N GLU A 214 25.34 60.84 3.43
CA GLU A 214 24.46 61.99 3.69
C GLU A 214 24.20 62.20 5.18
N VAL A 215 24.03 61.12 5.94
CA VAL A 215 23.90 61.20 7.41
C VAL A 215 25.19 61.74 8.04
N ARG A 216 26.36 61.39 7.52
CA ARG A 216 27.66 61.91 8.01
C ARG A 216 27.87 63.38 7.68
N SER A 217 27.50 63.85 6.48
CA SER A 217 27.64 65.26 6.10
C SER A 217 26.70 66.16 6.90
N LYS A 218 25.41 65.79 7.03
CA LYS A 218 24.45 66.54 7.85
C LYS A 218 24.84 66.64 9.32
N LYS A 219 25.56 65.64 9.87
CA LYS A 219 26.15 65.72 11.22
C LYS A 219 27.27 66.77 11.32
N LYS A 220 28.10 66.91 10.27
CA LYS A 220 29.17 67.94 10.23
C LYS A 220 28.60 69.35 10.05
N ASP A 221 27.53 69.50 9.28
CA ASP A 221 26.89 70.80 9.06
C ASP A 221 26.16 71.30 10.31
N LYS A 222 25.51 70.40 11.06
CA LYS A 222 24.92 70.73 12.38
C LYS A 222 25.96 71.06 13.45
N ALA A 223 27.17 70.50 13.36
CA ALA A 223 28.27 70.82 14.28
C ALA A 223 28.91 72.20 14.01
N LYS A 224 28.65 72.83 12.85
CA LYS A 224 29.15 74.17 12.50
C LYS A 224 28.12 75.29 12.64
N ALA A 225 26.86 74.96 12.95
CA ALA A 225 25.77 75.93 13.12
C ALA A 225 25.36 76.15 14.59
N PHE A 226 26.17 75.68 15.55
CA PHE A 226 25.90 75.81 16.99
C PHE A 226 26.94 76.72 17.65
N ASP A 227 26.92 77.98 17.24
CA ASP A 227 27.48 79.10 17.99
C ASP A 227 26.53 80.28 17.73
N LEU A 228 25.94 80.84 18.79
CA LEU A 228 24.83 81.83 18.83
C LEU A 228 23.39 81.25 19.02
N SER A 229 23.03 80.95 20.26
CA SER A 229 22.03 81.74 21.01
C SER A 229 21.79 81.10 22.37
N GLU A 230 22.23 81.81 23.41
CA GLU A 230 22.09 81.42 24.80
C GLU A 230 20.84 82.13 25.32
N GLU A 231 19.67 81.48 25.20
CA GLU A 231 18.51 81.69 26.08
C GLU A 231 17.30 80.74 25.82
N ASN A 232 17.33 79.90 24.77
CA ASN A 232 16.37 78.75 24.62
C ASN A 232 16.94 77.40 25.16
N SER A 233 17.93 77.47 26.05
CA SER A 233 18.99 76.48 26.31
C SER A 233 18.57 75.16 26.98
N VAL A 234 17.55 75.14 27.85
CA VAL A 234 17.29 73.95 28.70
C VAL A 234 16.38 72.92 28.01
N SER A 235 15.33 73.36 27.33
CA SER A 235 14.38 72.46 26.66
C SER A 235 15.05 71.71 25.49
N MET A 236 15.85 72.42 24.70
CA MET A 236 16.54 71.82 23.55
C MET A 236 17.66 70.85 23.98
N LYS A 237 18.40 71.16 25.05
CA LYS A 237 19.41 70.24 25.62
C LYS A 237 18.77 68.95 26.14
N ASN A 238 17.59 69.01 26.77
CA ASN A 238 16.88 67.83 27.24
C ASN A 238 16.37 66.95 26.09
N VAL A 239 15.88 67.55 25.00
CA VAL A 239 15.50 66.82 23.80
C VAL A 239 16.73 66.16 23.16
N TYR A 240 17.86 66.87 23.09
CA TYR A 240 19.10 66.34 22.55
C TYR A 240 19.66 65.17 23.38
N LEU A 241 19.62 65.26 24.72
CA LEU A 241 20.02 64.19 25.62
C LEU A 241 19.15 62.93 25.48
N LYS A 242 17.82 63.09 25.33
CA LYS A 242 16.92 61.96 25.05
C LYS A 242 17.25 61.28 23.72
N ILE A 243 17.45 62.07 22.67
CA ILE A 243 17.82 61.53 21.34
C ILE A 243 19.17 60.81 21.40
N LEU A 244 20.15 61.31 22.16
CA LEU A 244 21.43 60.63 22.34
C LEU A 244 21.28 59.30 23.07
N ALA A 245 20.48 59.25 24.14
CA ALA A 245 20.20 58.00 24.87
C ALA A 245 19.52 56.97 23.97
N GLU A 246 18.51 57.38 23.18
CA GLU A 246 17.84 56.49 22.21
C GLU A 246 18.81 55.98 21.13
N ILE A 247 19.74 56.82 20.66
CA ILE A 247 20.77 56.41 19.68
C ILE A 247 21.74 55.38 20.29
N GLU A 248 22.10 55.53 21.56
CA GLU A 248 22.97 54.58 22.26
C GLU A 248 22.26 53.25 22.49
N GLU A 249 20.98 53.28 22.88
CA GLU A 249 20.15 52.09 23.03
C GLU A 249 19.99 51.35 21.69
N LEU A 250 19.66 52.07 20.62
CA LEU A 250 19.60 51.51 19.27
C LEU A 250 20.93 50.94 18.79
N LYS A 251 22.06 51.55 19.15
CA LYS A 251 23.39 51.01 18.84
C LYS A 251 23.63 49.69 19.55
N LYS A 252 23.26 49.59 20.82
CA LYS A 252 23.41 48.37 21.61
C LYS A 252 22.56 47.25 21.02
N ASP A 253 21.30 47.54 20.70
CA ASP A 253 20.39 46.61 20.02
C ASP A 253 20.93 46.12 18.68
N MET A 254 21.55 47.01 17.89
CA MET A 254 22.17 46.60 16.62
C MET A 254 23.38 45.68 16.83
N ILE A 255 24.20 45.94 17.86
CA ILE A 255 25.35 45.10 18.19
C ILE A 255 24.84 43.71 18.60
N ASP A 256 23.87 43.66 19.52
CA ASP A 256 23.30 42.40 20.01
C ASP A 256 22.67 41.59 18.87
N LYS A 257 21.92 42.24 17.96
CA LYS A 257 21.38 41.57 16.76
C LYS A 257 22.48 41.08 15.82
N THR A 258 23.57 41.83 15.66
CA THR A 258 24.70 41.43 14.81
C THR A 258 25.40 40.20 15.40
N THR A 259 25.61 40.17 16.71
CA THR A 259 26.19 39.01 17.41
C THR A 259 25.28 37.80 17.31
N GLN A 260 23.96 37.98 17.45
CA GLN A 260 22.99 36.90 17.28
C GLN A 260 23.00 36.33 15.85
N MET A 261 23.09 37.18 14.83
CA MET A 261 23.23 36.73 13.43
C MET A 261 24.52 35.92 13.22
N GLN A 262 25.65 36.34 13.80
CA GLN A 262 26.91 35.59 13.70
C GLN A 262 26.83 34.21 14.37
N ILE A 263 26.15 34.10 15.51
CA ILE A 263 25.92 32.80 16.17
C ILE A 263 25.07 31.91 15.26
N GLN A 264 23.99 32.43 14.68
CA GLN A 264 23.14 31.67 13.76
C GLN A 264 23.88 31.22 12.50
N ASP A 265 24.76 32.04 11.94
CA ASP A 265 25.55 31.67 10.76
C ASP A 265 26.58 30.58 11.09
N ASN A 266 27.22 30.63 12.26
CA ASN A 266 28.10 29.56 12.72
C ASN A 266 27.33 28.23 12.94
N ASP A 267 26.13 28.29 13.52
CA ASP A 267 25.29 27.11 13.70
C ASP A 267 24.83 26.51 12.36
N LYS A 268 24.45 27.36 11.40
CA LYS A 268 24.14 26.92 10.02
C LYS A 268 25.34 26.26 9.35
N GLN A 269 26.53 26.83 9.51
CA GLN A 269 27.76 26.26 8.94
C GLN A 269 28.08 24.90 9.55
N LYS A 270 27.96 24.76 10.87
CA LYS A 270 28.12 23.48 11.57
C LYS A 270 27.10 22.44 11.10
N MET A 271 25.84 22.85 10.95
CA MET A 271 24.78 21.97 10.44
C MET A 271 25.06 21.52 9.00
N LYS A 272 25.60 22.41 8.15
CA LYS A 272 26.01 22.09 6.78
C LYS A 272 27.11 21.03 6.74
N GLU A 273 28.11 21.13 7.62
CA GLU A 273 29.17 20.13 7.75
C GLU A 273 28.64 18.77 8.23
N ASP A 274 27.71 18.76 9.19
CA ASP A 274 27.08 17.54 9.68
C ASP A 274 26.22 16.85 8.60
N ILE A 275 25.48 17.63 7.81
CA ILE A 275 24.74 17.12 6.65
C ILE A 275 25.69 16.47 5.64
N HIS A 276 26.82 17.12 5.35
CA HIS A 276 27.80 16.59 4.40
C HIS A 276 28.41 15.26 4.89
N LYS A 277 28.79 15.16 6.18
CA LYS A 277 29.28 13.91 6.78
C LYS A 277 28.24 12.78 6.73
N ARG A 278 26.97 13.10 6.97
CA ARG A 278 25.87 12.12 6.86
C ARG A 278 25.69 11.64 5.42
N PHE A 279 25.80 12.53 4.43
CA PHE A 279 25.73 12.18 3.02
C PHE A 279 26.82 11.20 2.60
N GLU A 280 28.07 11.43 2.98
CA GLU A 280 29.17 10.50 2.70
C GLU A 280 28.96 9.14 3.39
N THR A 281 28.41 9.13 4.60
CA THR A 281 28.06 7.89 5.30
C THR A 281 26.96 7.11 4.58
N ILE A 282 25.93 7.80 4.05
CA ILE A 282 24.85 7.18 3.26
C ILE A 282 25.43 6.57 1.99
N ARG A 283 26.26 7.31 1.26
CA ARG A 283 26.90 6.84 0.03
C ARG A 283 27.74 5.58 0.24
N LEU A 284 28.48 5.50 1.35
CA LEU A 284 29.23 4.30 1.72
C LEU A 284 28.32 3.12 2.05
N LYS A 285 27.18 3.36 2.72
CA LYS A 285 26.21 2.30 3.03
C LYS A 285 25.49 1.79 1.78
N GLU A 286 25.14 2.67 0.84
CA GLU A 286 24.55 2.30 -0.45
C GLU A 286 25.48 1.39 -1.26
N LYS A 287 26.78 1.71 -1.29
CA LYS A 287 27.78 0.84 -1.94
C LYS A 287 27.79 -0.56 -1.32
N LYS A 288 27.80 -0.67 0.00
CA LYS A 288 27.76 -1.97 0.71
C LYS A 288 26.47 -2.74 0.46
N ILE A 289 25.33 -2.05 0.35
CA ILE A 289 24.04 -2.67 0.02
C ILE A 289 24.09 -3.24 -1.40
N SER A 290 24.64 -2.48 -2.36
CA SER A 290 24.80 -2.93 -3.75
C SER A 290 25.69 -4.17 -3.86
N GLU A 291 26.82 -4.20 -3.15
CA GLU A 291 27.71 -5.37 -3.09
C GLU A 291 26.99 -6.60 -2.52
N ARG A 292 26.29 -6.46 -1.40
CA ARG A 292 25.49 -7.55 -0.80
C ARG A 292 24.37 -8.03 -1.71
N GLN A 293 23.72 -7.13 -2.45
CA GLN A 293 22.68 -7.51 -3.40
C GLN A 293 23.24 -8.41 -4.51
N SER A 294 24.42 -8.06 -5.04
CA SER A 294 25.09 -8.88 -6.05
C SER A 294 25.46 -10.28 -5.52
N GLU A 295 25.86 -10.40 -4.25
CA GLU A 295 26.11 -11.70 -3.61
C GLU A 295 24.83 -12.53 -3.47
N ILE A 296 23.72 -11.91 -3.06
CA ILE A 296 22.41 -12.56 -2.95
C ILE A 296 21.95 -13.08 -4.32
N ASP A 297 22.05 -12.25 -5.36
CA ASP A 297 21.63 -12.61 -6.72
C ASP A 297 22.44 -13.81 -7.25
N LYS A 298 23.74 -13.84 -6.94
CA LYS A 298 24.61 -14.97 -7.29
C LYS A 298 24.17 -16.26 -6.59
N LEU A 299 23.93 -16.22 -5.28
CA LEU A 299 23.47 -17.38 -4.51
C LEU A 299 22.10 -17.87 -4.98
N GLN A 300 21.20 -16.95 -5.33
CA GLN A 300 19.89 -17.30 -5.88
C GLN A 300 20.01 -18.01 -7.23
N SER A 301 20.91 -17.54 -8.11
CA SER A 301 21.19 -18.19 -9.39
C SER A 301 21.74 -19.62 -9.20
N GLU A 302 22.70 -19.80 -8.30
CA GLU A 302 23.28 -21.11 -7.98
C GLU A 302 22.23 -22.08 -7.42
N ASN A 303 21.43 -21.62 -6.45
CA ASN A 303 20.35 -22.42 -5.87
C ASN A 303 19.28 -22.80 -6.91
N ASN A 304 18.90 -21.86 -7.79
CA ASN A 304 17.95 -22.14 -8.87
C ASN A 304 18.50 -23.18 -9.85
N GLN A 305 19.79 -23.14 -10.15
CA GLN A 305 20.44 -24.15 -11.00
C GLN A 305 20.40 -25.54 -10.35
N GLU A 306 20.60 -25.63 -9.04
CA GLU A 306 20.54 -26.89 -8.29
C GLU A 306 19.12 -27.46 -8.24
N ILE A 307 18.11 -26.59 -8.02
CA ILE A 307 16.69 -26.98 -8.09
C ILE A 307 16.34 -27.56 -9.48
N LEU A 308 16.87 -26.96 -10.56
CA LEU A 308 16.63 -27.46 -11.92
C LEU A 308 17.27 -28.85 -12.14
N LYS A 309 18.48 -29.08 -11.61
CA LYS A 309 19.11 -30.41 -11.67
C LYS A 309 18.28 -31.45 -10.95
N LEU A 310 17.87 -31.17 -9.71
CA LEU A 310 17.02 -32.07 -8.92
C LEU A 310 15.68 -32.36 -9.62
N ARG A 311 15.09 -31.38 -10.29
CA ARG A 311 13.86 -31.58 -11.08
C ARG A 311 14.09 -32.54 -12.24
N CYS A 312 15.18 -32.38 -12.99
CA CYS A 312 15.55 -33.27 -14.08
C CYS A 312 15.76 -34.71 -13.57
N ASP A 313 16.48 -34.88 -12.46
CA ASP A 313 16.72 -36.19 -11.86
C ASP A 313 15.40 -36.87 -11.42
N MET A 314 14.47 -36.12 -10.82
CA MET A 314 13.15 -36.63 -10.47
C MET A 314 12.33 -37.07 -11.69
N GLU A 315 12.40 -36.31 -12.80
CA GLU A 315 11.71 -36.68 -14.05
C GLU A 315 12.29 -37.95 -14.64
N ASN A 316 13.62 -38.08 -14.67
CA ASN A 316 14.31 -39.29 -15.13
C ASN A 316 13.92 -40.53 -14.30
N ILE A 317 13.90 -40.39 -12.97
CA ILE A 317 13.46 -41.46 -12.06
C ILE A 317 12.00 -41.83 -12.35
N LYS A 318 11.13 -40.85 -12.55
CA LYS A 318 9.72 -41.07 -12.86
C LYS A 318 9.54 -41.83 -14.19
N THR A 319 10.31 -41.50 -15.21
CA THR A 319 10.27 -42.22 -16.50
C THR A 319 10.77 -43.65 -16.37
N ASP A 320 11.83 -43.89 -15.60
CA ASP A 320 12.36 -45.23 -15.35
C ASP A 320 11.34 -46.12 -14.62
N PHE A 321 10.63 -45.57 -13.63
CA PHE A 321 9.56 -46.28 -12.93
C PHE A 321 8.40 -46.61 -13.87
N ALA A 322 7.99 -45.67 -14.72
CA ALA A 322 6.93 -45.90 -15.70
C ALA A 322 7.31 -47.02 -16.69
N GLU A 323 8.56 -47.04 -17.16
CA GLU A 323 9.04 -48.07 -18.09
C GLU A 323 9.12 -49.45 -17.42
N LYS A 324 9.63 -49.53 -16.19
CA LYS A 324 9.62 -50.76 -15.39
C LYS A 324 8.20 -51.28 -15.14
N ALA A 325 7.24 -50.39 -14.87
CA ALA A 325 5.84 -50.77 -14.68
C ALA A 325 5.23 -51.37 -15.96
N LYS A 326 5.54 -50.82 -17.14
CA LYS A 326 5.13 -51.41 -18.43
C LYS A 326 5.72 -52.80 -18.63
N GLN A 327 7.00 -52.99 -18.33
CA GLN A 327 7.66 -54.31 -18.46
C GLN A 327 7.01 -55.36 -17.55
N ILE A 328 6.67 -55.00 -16.30
CA ILE A 328 5.97 -55.90 -15.37
C ILE A 328 4.58 -56.28 -15.93
N LEU A 329 3.81 -55.31 -16.44
CA LEU A 329 2.49 -55.57 -17.02
C LEU A 329 2.55 -56.53 -18.22
N LEU A 330 3.54 -56.36 -19.10
CA LEU A 330 3.75 -57.25 -20.25
C LEU A 330 4.06 -58.68 -19.78
N SER A 331 4.98 -58.83 -18.83
CA SER A 331 5.32 -60.14 -18.26
C SER A 331 4.13 -60.84 -17.60
N CYS A 332 3.29 -60.10 -16.87
CA CYS A 332 2.06 -60.64 -16.29
C CYS A 332 1.04 -61.08 -17.35
N HIS A 333 0.94 -60.38 -18.48
CA HIS A 333 0.07 -60.77 -19.59
C HIS A 333 0.52 -62.09 -20.23
N GLU A 334 1.82 -62.23 -20.49
CA GLU A 334 2.41 -63.46 -21.05
C GLU A 334 2.19 -64.68 -20.12
N GLN A 335 2.37 -64.49 -18.81
CA GLN A 335 2.09 -65.55 -17.82
C GLN A 335 0.61 -65.94 -17.79
N ARG A 336 -0.32 -64.97 -17.93
CA ARG A 336 -1.76 -65.25 -17.99
C ARG A 336 -2.14 -66.06 -19.23
N GLU A 337 -1.62 -65.71 -20.40
CA GLU A 337 -1.90 -66.48 -21.62
C GLU A 337 -1.35 -67.91 -21.53
N TYR A 338 -0.16 -68.07 -20.95
CA TYR A 338 0.41 -69.41 -20.70
C TYR A 338 -0.47 -70.28 -19.79
N ILE A 339 -1.05 -69.70 -18.73
CA ILE A 339 -1.95 -70.41 -17.80
C ILE A 339 -3.28 -70.77 -18.48
N CYS A 340 -3.85 -69.86 -19.28
CA CYS A 340 -5.13 -70.07 -19.95
C CYS A 340 -5.07 -71.20 -21.00
N ASN A 341 -3.91 -71.43 -21.62
CA ASN A 341 -3.71 -72.46 -22.64
C ASN A 341 -3.44 -73.87 -22.07
N LYS A 342 -3.36 -74.05 -20.74
CA LYS A 342 -3.10 -75.35 -20.09
C LYS A 342 -4.27 -75.97 -19.32
N VAL A 343 -5.44 -75.32 -19.26
CA VAL A 343 -6.63 -75.90 -18.61
C VAL A 343 -7.46 -76.68 -19.64
N PRO A 344 -7.63 -78.02 -19.53
CA PRO A 344 -8.51 -78.76 -20.40
C PRO A 344 -9.97 -78.53 -20.00
N HIS A 345 -10.81 -78.16 -20.97
CA HIS A 345 -12.26 -78.16 -20.85
C HIS A 345 -12.75 -79.54 -20.39
N LYS A 346 -13.23 -79.62 -19.13
CA LYS A 346 -14.14 -80.68 -18.70
C LYS A 346 -15.54 -80.09 -18.55
N ASN A 347 -16.46 -80.58 -19.36
CA ASN A 347 -17.90 -80.43 -19.16
C ASN A 347 -18.30 -81.21 -17.91
N SER A 348 -19.00 -80.57 -16.97
CA SER A 348 -20.03 -81.21 -16.14
C SER A 348 -20.92 -80.15 -15.52
N ASN A 349 -22.24 -80.34 -15.65
CA ASN A 349 -23.23 -79.82 -14.73
C ASN A 349 -22.84 -80.22 -13.30
N ASP A 350 -22.83 -79.27 -12.37
CA ASP A 350 -23.60 -79.42 -11.14
C ASP A 350 -23.74 -78.11 -10.36
N ASN A 351 -24.89 -78.00 -9.70
CA ASN A 351 -25.29 -76.89 -8.83
C ASN A 351 -24.43 -76.81 -7.55
N SER A 352 -24.41 -75.62 -6.97
CA SER A 352 -24.00 -75.33 -5.58
C SER A 352 -22.49 -75.47 -5.28
N SER A 353 -21.78 -74.34 -5.23
CA SER A 353 -21.28 -73.79 -3.97
C SER A 353 -20.31 -72.61 -4.19
N LYS A 354 -20.48 -71.59 -3.33
CA LYS A 354 -19.49 -70.64 -2.81
C LYS A 354 -18.52 -69.98 -3.81
N ASN A 355 -18.83 -68.73 -4.13
CA ASN A 355 -17.89 -67.77 -4.74
C ASN A 355 -16.77 -67.44 -3.74
N GLU A 356 -15.66 -68.17 -3.81
CA GLU A 356 -14.39 -67.77 -3.19
C GLU A 356 -13.58 -66.98 -4.23
N ILE A 357 -13.43 -65.67 -3.99
CA ILE A 357 -12.56 -64.81 -4.79
C ILE A 357 -11.18 -64.84 -4.11
N ASP A 358 -10.25 -65.57 -4.70
CA ASP A 358 -8.85 -65.59 -4.26
C ASP A 358 -8.14 -64.31 -4.75
N LEU A 359 -7.86 -63.40 -3.81
CA LEU A 359 -7.29 -62.08 -4.06
C LEU A 359 -5.79 -62.05 -3.73
N HIS A 360 -5.02 -63.03 -4.18
CA HIS A 360 -3.59 -63.13 -3.90
C HIS A 360 -2.67 -62.23 -4.77
N LEU A 361 -3.21 -61.29 -5.56
CA LEU A 361 -2.43 -60.50 -6.53
C LEU A 361 -1.94 -59.12 -6.06
N PHE A 362 -2.13 -58.75 -4.81
CA PHE A 362 -1.55 -57.52 -4.25
C PHE A 362 -0.58 -57.85 -3.13
N GLY A 363 0.71 -57.88 -3.48
CA GLY A 363 1.80 -57.96 -2.54
C GLY A 363 1.93 -56.66 -1.74
N SER A 364 1.45 -56.70 -0.49
CA SER A 364 2.13 -56.05 0.62
C SER A 364 1.66 -56.70 1.92
N ASP A 365 2.63 -57.15 2.73
CA ASP A 365 2.45 -57.79 4.02
C ASP A 365 1.35 -57.17 4.88
N ARG A 366 0.26 -57.93 5.09
CA ARG A 366 -0.56 -57.93 6.32
C ARG A 366 -1.65 -59.01 6.21
N GLN A 367 -1.52 -60.03 7.06
CA GLN A 367 -2.50 -61.04 7.48
C GLN A 367 -3.87 -60.96 6.77
N SER A 368 -4.02 -61.80 5.74
CA SER A 368 -5.29 -62.05 5.04
C SER A 368 -6.26 -62.75 5.99
N ASN A 369 -7.23 -62.01 6.53
CA ASN A 369 -8.36 -62.62 7.22
C ASN A 369 -9.49 -62.88 6.20
N THR A 370 -9.76 -64.14 5.94
CA THR A 370 -10.80 -64.59 5.01
C THR A 370 -12.18 -64.18 5.53
N LEU A 371 -12.95 -63.41 4.73
CA LEU A 371 -14.35 -63.08 5.04
C LEU A 371 -15.23 -64.29 4.72
N ILE A 372 -15.58 -65.07 5.73
CA ILE A 372 -16.46 -66.23 5.61
C ILE A 372 -17.82 -65.87 6.21
N GLY A 373 -18.92 -66.07 5.45
CA GLY A 373 -20.28 -66.02 6.01
C GLY A 373 -21.22 -64.94 5.47
N HIS A 374 -20.87 -64.21 4.41
CA HIS A 374 -21.82 -63.28 3.77
C HIS A 374 -22.72 -64.01 2.78
N THR A 375 -24.03 -63.79 2.89
CA THR A 375 -25.05 -64.37 2.00
C THR A 375 -25.52 -63.41 0.90
N GLY A 376 -24.90 -62.23 0.76
CA GLY A 376 -25.27 -61.21 -0.21
C GLY A 376 -24.08 -60.36 -0.71
N THR A 377 -24.33 -59.52 -1.72
CA THR A 377 -23.32 -58.67 -2.37
C THR A 377 -22.82 -57.57 -1.42
N VAL A 378 -21.50 -57.52 -1.22
CA VAL A 378 -20.83 -56.49 -0.41
C VAL A 378 -20.53 -55.28 -1.30
N TRP A 379 -21.10 -54.12 -0.96
CA TRP A 379 -20.97 -52.89 -1.75
C TRP A 379 -19.85 -51.96 -1.30
N GLY A 380 -19.25 -52.21 -0.13
CA GLY A 380 -18.14 -51.42 0.41
C GLY A 380 -17.51 -52.09 1.62
N ILE A 381 -16.21 -51.88 1.79
CA ILE A 381 -15.43 -52.35 2.94
C ILE A 381 -14.87 -51.12 3.64
N ASP A 382 -15.19 -50.96 4.92
CA ASP A 382 -14.62 -49.90 5.77
C ASP A 382 -13.73 -50.50 6.86
N TYR A 383 -12.69 -49.73 7.22
CA TYR A 383 -11.75 -50.09 8.29
C TYR A 383 -12.03 -49.25 9.53
N GLY A 384 -12.50 -49.90 10.60
CA GLY A 384 -12.66 -49.28 11.92
C GLY A 384 -11.42 -49.53 12.80
N ILE A 385 -10.96 -48.50 13.50
CA ILE A 385 -9.95 -48.63 14.56
C ILE A 385 -10.69 -48.71 15.89
N PHE A 386 -10.53 -49.83 16.62
CA PHE A 386 -11.04 -49.98 17.99
C PHE A 386 -9.93 -49.69 19.02
N ASP A 387 -10.33 -49.48 20.28
CA ASP A 387 -9.47 -49.03 21.39
C ASP A 387 -8.30 -49.97 21.71
N ASP A 388 -8.27 -51.19 21.16
CA ASP A 388 -7.16 -52.15 21.32
C ASP A 388 -6.08 -52.03 20.22
N GLY A 389 -6.19 -51.04 19.33
CA GLY A 389 -5.22 -50.75 18.28
C GLY A 389 -5.21 -51.75 17.11
N LYS A 390 -6.17 -52.68 17.07
CA LYS A 390 -6.35 -53.61 15.95
C LYS A 390 -7.37 -53.06 14.96
N ARG A 391 -7.05 -53.17 13.66
CA ARG A 391 -7.95 -52.81 12.57
C ARG A 391 -8.77 -54.03 12.19
N PHE A 392 -10.09 -53.91 12.23
CA PHE A 392 -11.00 -54.96 11.77
C PHE A 392 -11.77 -54.48 10.53
N ILE A 393 -12.20 -55.46 9.73
CA ILE A 393 -13.02 -55.24 8.53
C ILE A 393 -14.49 -55.27 8.97
N CYS A 394 -15.24 -54.21 8.70
CA CYS A 394 -16.69 -54.20 8.89
C CYS A 394 -17.39 -54.01 7.53
N SER A 395 -18.35 -54.87 7.21
CA SER A 395 -19.24 -54.67 6.06
C SER A 395 -20.48 -53.89 6.49
N GLY A 396 -20.73 -52.76 5.83
CA GLY A 396 -21.96 -51.99 6.00
C GLY A 396 -23.08 -52.61 5.17
N VAL A 397 -24.21 -52.93 5.80
CA VAL A 397 -25.48 -53.20 5.12
C VAL A 397 -26.30 -51.92 5.18
N LYS A 398 -26.95 -51.54 4.09
CA LYS A 398 -27.86 -50.39 4.06
C LYS A 398 -29.20 -50.73 4.66
#